data_AF-A0A0T6BL29-F1
#
_entry.id   AF-A0A0T6BL29-F1
#
_cell.length_a   1.000
_cell.length_b   1.000
_cell.length_c   1.000
_cell.angle_alpha   90.00
_cell.angle_beta   90.00
_cell.angle_gamma   90.00
#
_symmetry.space_group_name_H-M   'P 1'
#
loop_
_entity.id
_entity.type
_entity.pdbx_description
1 polymer ?
#
loop_
_entity_poly.entity_id
_entity_poly.type
_entity_poly.pdbx_seq_one_letter_code
_entity_poly.pdbx_strand_id
1 'polypeptide(L)'
;MKMAARADRLEIALDNLNYEWSYVQLCKVIDYWYDGKSLYDAADLLKRNPDELLILIVDLAKRTILPHRRNGIGPNERICIFPSRMKAKKNGLRQLFDDSPVYIPFLDNNFIWYNSDILRFRALWNNGQSIIKMAKVFKREIEEVLFLVIDQGNKEMIRPRNGGLLGAEASENEKRQFRLIV
;
A
#
# COMPACT_ATOMS: atom_id res chain seq x y z
N MET A 1 -0.41 9.41 46.25
CA MET A 1 -1.01 8.93 44.98
C MET A 1 0.09 8.40 44.09
N LYS A 2 0.19 7.07 43.90
CA LYS A 2 1.07 6.49 42.87
C LYS A 2 0.37 6.70 41.52
N MET A 3 0.92 7.55 40.65
CA MET A 3 0.52 7.54 39.24
C MET A 3 0.96 6.19 38.68
N ALA A 4 0.00 5.28 38.48
CA ALA A 4 0.24 4.13 37.63
C ALA A 4 0.60 4.70 36.25
N ALA A 5 1.84 4.50 35.81
CA ALA A 5 2.24 4.76 34.44
C ALA A 5 1.32 3.91 33.57
N ARG A 6 0.34 4.55 32.92
CA ARG A 6 -0.55 3.86 32.00
C ARG A 6 0.32 3.53 30.79
N ALA A 7 0.78 2.27 30.72
CA ALA A 7 1.59 1.81 29.61
C ALA A 7 0.85 2.14 28.30
N ASP A 8 1.53 2.83 27.40
CA ASP A 8 0.93 3.21 26.13
C ASP A 8 0.60 1.94 25.34
N ARG A 9 -0.62 1.86 24.81
CA ARG A 9 -1.10 0.64 24.15
C ARG A 9 -0.44 0.52 22.79
N LEU A 10 0.00 -0.69 22.44
CA LEU A 10 0.51 -1.03 21.12
C LEU A 10 -0.65 -1.52 20.23
N GLU A 11 -0.66 -1.07 18.98
CA GLU A 11 -1.51 -1.57 17.90
C GLU A 11 -0.65 -2.02 16.73
N ILE A 12 -1.02 -3.13 16.10
CA ILE A 12 -0.43 -3.58 14.84
C ILE A 12 -1.38 -3.13 13.73
N ALA A 13 -0.89 -2.31 12.80
CA ALA A 13 -1.70 -1.86 11.67
C ALA A 13 -1.94 -3.02 10.69
N LEU A 14 -3.17 -3.14 10.18
CA LEU A 14 -3.54 -4.14 9.16
C LEU A 14 -3.28 -5.59 9.60
N ASP A 15 -3.48 -5.90 10.88
CA ASP A 15 -3.27 -7.22 11.48
C ASP A 15 -4.26 -8.30 11.00
N ASN A 16 -5.31 -7.89 10.29
CA ASN A 16 -6.37 -8.74 9.77
C ASN A 16 -6.21 -9.17 8.30
N LEU A 17 -5.11 -8.79 7.64
CA LEU A 17 -4.84 -9.11 6.22
C LEU A 17 -4.03 -10.40 6.05
N ASN A 18 -4.25 -11.10 4.93
CA ASN A 18 -3.40 -12.21 4.52
C ASN A 18 -2.27 -11.74 3.59
N TYR A 19 -1.05 -11.67 4.13
CA TYR A 19 0.15 -11.22 3.42
C TYR A 19 0.85 -12.30 2.60
N GLU A 20 0.44 -13.55 2.68
CA GLU A 20 1.10 -14.64 1.98
C GLU A 20 0.67 -14.67 0.51
N TRP A 21 1.63 -14.62 -0.41
CA TRP A 21 1.37 -14.70 -1.84
C TRP A 21 2.11 -15.86 -2.48
N SER A 22 1.38 -16.70 -3.22
CA SER A 22 1.99 -17.77 -4.02
C SER A 22 2.63 -17.23 -5.31
N TYR A 23 3.62 -17.96 -5.83
CA TYR A 23 4.23 -17.67 -7.14
C TYR A 23 3.20 -17.56 -8.26
N VAL A 24 2.17 -18.41 -8.23
CA VAL A 24 1.08 -18.41 -9.23
C VAL A 24 0.26 -17.13 -9.13
N GLN A 25 -0.08 -16.67 -7.92
CA GLN A 25 -0.79 -15.41 -7.73
C GLN A 25 0.05 -14.22 -8.18
N LEU A 26 1.34 -14.17 -7.86
CA LEU A 26 2.25 -13.12 -8.35
C LEU A 26 2.27 -13.07 -9.89
N CYS A 27 2.36 -14.23 -10.54
CA CYS A 27 2.32 -14.31 -12.01
C CYS A 27 1.00 -13.76 -12.58
N LYS A 28 -0.15 -14.07 -11.95
CA LYS A 28 -1.46 -13.50 -12.34
C LYS A 28 -1.52 -12.00 -12.11
N VAL A 29 -0.95 -11.49 -11.01
CA VAL A 29 -0.87 -10.04 -10.75
C VAL A 29 -0.08 -9.34 -11.85
N ILE A 30 1.04 -9.91 -12.31
CA ILE A 30 1.77 -9.37 -13.47
C ILE A 30 0.87 -9.38 -14.71
N ASP A 31 0.18 -10.47 -15.02
CA ASP A 31 -0.73 -10.53 -16.17
C ASP A 31 -1.80 -9.45 -16.12
N TYR A 32 -2.53 -9.36 -15.00
CA TYR A 32 -3.61 -8.40 -14.82
C TYR A 32 -3.11 -6.96 -14.88
N TRP A 33 -1.91 -6.67 -14.36
CA TRP A 33 -1.31 -5.35 -14.47
C TRP A 33 -1.04 -4.95 -15.92
N TYR A 34 -0.46 -5.87 -16.70
CA TYR A 34 -0.16 -5.67 -18.13
C TYR A 34 -1.42 -5.63 -18.99
N ASP A 35 -2.47 -6.36 -18.63
CA ASP A 35 -3.78 -6.33 -19.29
C ASP A 35 -4.60 -5.07 -18.94
N GLY A 36 -4.05 -4.18 -18.10
CA GLY A 36 -4.67 -2.90 -17.77
C GLY A 36 -5.81 -2.98 -16.76
N LYS A 37 -5.92 -4.10 -16.03
CA LYS A 37 -6.94 -4.28 -14.99
C LYS A 37 -6.73 -3.29 -13.84
N SER A 38 -7.83 -2.79 -13.28
CA SER A 38 -7.78 -2.00 -12.05
C SER A 38 -7.43 -2.89 -10.84
N LEU A 39 -7.08 -2.26 -9.72
CA LEU A 39 -6.91 -2.92 -8.43
C LEU A 39 -8.12 -3.80 -8.10
N TYR A 40 -9.33 -3.25 -8.22
CA TYR A 40 -10.55 -3.96 -7.86
C TYR A 40 -10.88 -5.11 -8.82
N ASP A 41 -10.68 -4.92 -10.13
CA ASP A 41 -10.87 -6.02 -11.10
C ASP A 41 -9.89 -7.18 -10.83
N ALA A 42 -8.62 -6.85 -10.58
CA ALA A 42 -7.60 -7.86 -10.29
C ALA A 42 -7.84 -8.56 -8.95
N ALA A 43 -8.27 -7.82 -7.92
CA ALA A 43 -8.64 -8.38 -6.62
C ALA A 43 -9.83 -9.35 -6.74
N ASP A 44 -10.87 -9.00 -7.50
CA ASP A 44 -12.02 -9.89 -7.74
C ASP A 44 -11.62 -11.15 -8.53
N LEU A 45 -10.77 -11.02 -9.56
CA LEU A 45 -10.25 -12.17 -10.31
C LEU A 45 -9.39 -13.11 -9.45
N LEU A 46 -8.69 -12.56 -8.46
CA LEU A 46 -7.87 -13.33 -7.50
C LEU A 46 -8.68 -13.86 -6.31
N LYS A 47 -9.93 -13.38 -6.14
CA LYS A 47 -10.76 -13.60 -4.94
C LYS A 47 -9.99 -13.23 -3.66
N ARG A 48 -9.38 -12.05 -3.68
CA ARG A 48 -8.52 -11.48 -2.63
C ARG A 48 -9.06 -10.14 -2.14
N ASN A 49 -8.70 -9.76 -0.92
CA ASN A 49 -8.98 -8.42 -0.43
C ASN A 49 -8.20 -7.38 -1.27
N PRO A 50 -8.82 -6.28 -1.72
CA PRO A 50 -8.12 -5.23 -2.48
C PRO A 50 -6.96 -4.60 -1.71
N ASP A 51 -7.00 -4.51 -0.39
CA ASP A 51 -5.91 -3.96 0.43
C ASP A 51 -4.69 -4.87 0.43
N GLU A 52 -4.88 -6.20 0.49
CA GLU A 52 -3.79 -7.17 0.33
C GLU A 52 -3.08 -6.96 -1.02
N LEU A 53 -3.87 -6.82 -2.08
CA LEU A 53 -3.35 -6.61 -3.43
C LEU A 53 -2.68 -5.24 -3.58
N LEU A 54 -3.22 -4.20 -2.94
CA LEU A 54 -2.63 -2.87 -2.94
C LEU A 54 -1.23 -2.89 -2.33
N ILE A 55 -1.08 -3.53 -1.16
CA ILE A 55 0.22 -3.68 -0.48
C ILE A 55 1.21 -4.41 -1.39
N LEU A 56 0.80 -5.51 -2.02
CA LEU A 56 1.64 -6.22 -2.99
C LEU A 56 2.05 -5.32 -4.17
N ILE A 57 1.12 -4.57 -4.75
CA ILE A 57 1.40 -3.67 -5.89
C ILE A 57 2.41 -2.59 -5.49
N VAL A 58 2.28 -2.00 -4.29
CA VAL A 58 3.21 -0.98 -3.80
C VAL A 58 4.62 -1.60 -3.62
N ASP A 59 4.73 -2.81 -3.07
CA ASP A 59 6.03 -3.49 -2.93
C ASP A 59 6.67 -3.78 -4.30
N LEU A 60 5.93 -4.42 -5.21
CA LEU A 60 6.43 -4.75 -6.54
C LEU A 60 6.80 -3.50 -7.36
N ALA A 61 6.10 -2.39 -7.16
CA ALA A 61 6.44 -1.10 -7.75
C ALA A 61 7.76 -0.55 -7.16
N LYS A 62 7.96 -0.62 -5.83
CA LYS A 62 9.21 -0.23 -5.15
C LYS A 62 10.39 -1.08 -5.64
N ARG A 63 10.17 -2.36 -5.95
CA ARG A 63 11.15 -3.26 -6.55
C ARG A 63 11.33 -3.09 -8.07
N THR A 64 10.63 -2.14 -8.69
CA THR A 64 10.64 -1.89 -10.16
C THR A 64 10.17 -3.06 -11.02
N ILE A 65 9.47 -4.03 -10.42
CA ILE A 65 8.93 -5.20 -11.10
C ILE A 65 7.71 -4.79 -11.93
N LEU A 66 6.86 -3.92 -11.40
CA LEU A 66 5.69 -3.39 -12.13
C LEU A 66 6.06 -2.12 -12.90
N PRO A 67 5.75 -2.04 -14.21
CA PRO A 67 5.91 -0.79 -14.94
C PRO A 67 4.89 0.25 -14.47
N HIS A 68 5.25 1.54 -14.57
CA HIS A 68 4.34 2.64 -14.33
C HIS A 68 3.14 2.60 -15.31
N ARG A 69 1.95 2.98 -14.82
CA ARG A 69 0.71 3.09 -15.60
C ARG A 69 0.14 4.49 -15.50
N ARG A 70 -0.43 5.02 -16.58
CA ARG A 70 -0.97 6.39 -16.63
C ARG A 70 -1.99 6.66 -15.53
N ASN A 71 -2.90 5.72 -15.29
CA ASN A 71 -3.93 5.82 -14.25
C ASN A 71 -3.57 5.05 -12.98
N GLY A 72 -2.30 4.69 -12.77
CA GLY A 72 -1.82 3.99 -11.59
C GLY A 72 -2.56 2.67 -11.32
N ILE A 73 -3.22 2.55 -10.17
CA ILE A 73 -4.01 1.38 -9.75
C ILE A 73 -5.41 1.31 -10.39
N GLY A 74 -5.84 2.35 -11.11
CA GLY A 74 -7.11 2.33 -11.85
C GLY A 74 -7.06 1.52 -13.15
N PRO A 75 -8.18 1.46 -13.90
CA PRO A 75 -8.21 0.86 -15.23
C PRO A 75 -7.23 1.57 -16.18
N ASN A 76 -6.53 0.79 -16.98
CA ASN A 76 -5.56 1.27 -17.96
C ASN A 76 -5.72 0.53 -19.30
N GLU A 77 -5.13 1.10 -20.34
CA GLU A 77 -4.90 0.35 -21.58
C GLU A 77 -3.89 -0.76 -21.35
N ARG A 78 -4.00 -1.81 -22.18
CA ARG A 78 -3.06 -2.92 -22.17
C ARG A 78 -1.65 -2.43 -22.51
N ILE A 79 -0.67 -2.85 -21.72
CA ILE A 79 0.75 -2.60 -21.96
C ILE A 79 1.28 -3.70 -22.89
N CYS A 80 1.75 -3.29 -24.07
CA CYS A 80 2.37 -4.23 -25.01
C CYS A 80 3.69 -4.80 -24.44
N ILE A 81 3.81 -6.13 -24.44
CA ILE A 81 5.03 -6.85 -24.06
C ILE A 81 5.18 -8.11 -24.90
N PHE A 82 6.40 -8.37 -25.39
CA PHE A 82 6.69 -9.60 -26.12
C PHE A 82 6.52 -10.83 -25.21
N PRO A 83 5.92 -11.94 -25.71
CA PRO A 83 5.69 -13.14 -24.91
C PRO A 83 6.97 -13.70 -24.25
N SER A 84 8.11 -13.66 -24.94
CA SER A 84 9.41 -14.08 -24.40
C SER A 84 9.83 -13.23 -23.19
N ARG A 85 9.64 -11.90 -23.29
CA ARG A 85 9.95 -10.97 -22.20
C ARG A 85 8.99 -11.13 -21.02
N MET A 86 7.70 -11.39 -21.28
CA MET A 86 6.73 -11.71 -20.23
C MET A 86 7.12 -12.99 -19.48
N LYS A 87 7.48 -14.05 -20.22
CA LYS A 87 7.96 -15.31 -19.64
C LYS A 87 9.22 -15.10 -18.78
N ALA A 88 10.21 -14.36 -19.29
CA ALA A 88 11.42 -14.04 -18.54
C ALA A 88 11.11 -13.25 -17.26
N LYS A 89 10.24 -12.24 -17.33
CA LYS A 89 9.80 -11.46 -16.17
C LYS A 89 9.17 -12.36 -15.09
N LYS A 90 8.23 -13.23 -15.47
CA LYS A 90 7.59 -14.18 -14.53
C LYS A 90 8.58 -15.18 -13.93
N ASN A 91 9.54 -15.66 -14.72
CA ASN A 91 10.60 -16.54 -14.22
C ASN A 91 11.48 -15.83 -13.19
N GLY A 92 11.79 -14.55 -13.40
CA GLY A 92 12.57 -13.73 -12.46
C GLY A 92 11.92 -13.61 -11.08
N LEU A 93 10.58 -13.68 -10.98
CA LEU A 93 9.87 -13.65 -9.69
C LEU A 93 10.24 -14.80 -8.77
N ARG A 94 10.83 -15.90 -9.26
CA ARG A 94 11.24 -17.04 -8.44
C ARG A 94 12.24 -16.65 -7.36
N GLN A 95 13.08 -15.65 -7.61
CA GLN A 95 14.05 -15.13 -6.65
C GLN A 95 13.38 -14.58 -5.38
N LEU A 96 12.11 -14.16 -5.45
CA LEU A 96 11.35 -13.70 -4.29
C LEU A 96 10.92 -14.84 -3.35
N PHE A 97 11.16 -16.09 -3.75
CA PHE A 97 10.77 -17.31 -3.04
C PHE A 97 11.98 -18.15 -2.63
N ASP A 98 13.20 -17.60 -2.73
CA ASP A 98 14.43 -18.36 -2.45
C ASP A 98 14.46 -18.83 -0.98
N ASP A 99 13.97 -18.01 -0.05
CA ASP A 99 13.97 -18.30 1.39
C ASP A 99 12.62 -18.81 1.92
N SER A 100 11.55 -18.81 1.11
CA SER A 100 10.19 -19.13 1.56
C SER A 100 9.28 -19.60 0.43
N PRO A 101 8.38 -20.60 0.67
CA PRO A 101 7.42 -21.06 -0.33
C PRO A 101 6.35 -20.01 -0.69
N VAL A 102 6.21 -18.96 0.12
CA VAL A 102 5.32 -17.82 -0.10
C VAL A 102 6.11 -16.53 -0.06
N TYR A 103 5.66 -15.56 -0.84
CA TYR A 103 6.19 -14.20 -0.83
C TYR A 103 5.36 -13.32 0.10
N ILE A 104 6.02 -12.54 0.96
CA ILE A 104 5.39 -11.60 1.89
C ILE A 104 5.90 -10.18 1.56
N PRO A 105 5.03 -9.27 1.08
CA PRO A 105 5.43 -7.90 0.78
C PRO A 105 5.75 -7.14 2.07
N PHE A 106 6.75 -6.26 2.02
CA PHE A 106 7.17 -5.45 3.17
C PHE A 106 7.47 -6.24 4.45
N LEU A 107 7.98 -7.47 4.34
CA LEU A 107 8.29 -8.34 5.48
C LEU A 107 9.17 -7.67 6.55
N ASP A 108 10.08 -6.78 6.13
CA ASP A 108 11.02 -6.08 7.02
C ASP A 108 10.47 -4.76 7.61
N ASN A 109 9.26 -4.34 7.23
CA ASN A 109 8.68 -3.08 7.71
C ASN A 109 8.07 -3.21 9.11
N ASN A 110 8.04 -2.09 9.84
CA ASN A 110 7.51 -2.02 11.19
C ASN A 110 6.07 -1.48 11.23
N PHE A 111 5.09 -2.37 11.39
CA PHE A 111 3.67 -2.02 11.48
C PHE A 111 3.17 -1.83 12.93
N ILE A 112 4.08 -1.82 13.90
CA ILE A 112 3.74 -1.59 15.30
C ILE A 112 3.68 -0.08 15.57
N TRP A 113 2.56 0.37 16.11
CA TRP A 113 2.32 1.77 16.47
C TRP A 113 1.89 1.89 17.92
N TYR A 114 2.43 2.90 18.61
CA TYR A 114 1.94 3.30 19.92
C TYR A 114 0.65 4.11 19.78
N ASN A 115 -0.29 3.97 20.71
CA ASN A 115 -1.53 4.72 20.68
C ASN A 115 -1.29 6.25 20.75
N SER A 116 -0.25 6.71 21.45
CA SER A 116 0.16 8.12 21.36
C SER A 116 0.58 8.56 19.95
N ASP A 117 1.30 7.70 19.21
CA ASP A 117 1.66 7.95 17.81
C ASP A 117 0.42 7.95 16.91
N ILE A 118 -0.54 7.05 17.14
CA ILE A 118 -1.80 7.00 16.40
C ILE A 118 -2.62 8.28 16.63
N LEU A 119 -2.74 8.74 17.88
CA LEU A 119 -3.40 10.00 18.20
C LEU A 119 -2.71 11.19 17.52
N ARG A 120 -1.37 11.21 17.53
CA ARG A 120 -0.59 12.23 16.83
C ARG A 120 -0.79 12.14 15.32
N PHE A 121 -0.84 10.95 14.75
CA PHE A 121 -1.10 10.71 13.32
C PHE A 121 -2.46 11.29 12.93
N ARG A 122 -3.52 10.99 13.69
CA ARG A 122 -4.87 11.54 13.44
C ARG A 122 -4.87 13.07 13.50
N ALA A 123 -4.15 13.67 14.46
CA ALA A 123 -4.02 15.13 14.53
C ALA A 123 -3.31 15.70 13.29
N LEU A 124 -2.20 15.09 12.85
CA LEU A 124 -1.50 15.49 11.63
C LEU A 124 -2.38 15.33 10.38
N TRP A 125 -3.17 14.25 10.31
CA TRP A 125 -4.09 13.97 9.21
C TRP A 125 -5.18 15.04 9.10
N ASN A 126 -5.81 15.36 10.22
CA ASN A 126 -6.86 16.39 10.29
C ASN A 126 -6.31 17.80 10.00
N ASN A 127 -5.04 18.05 10.32
CA ASN A 127 -4.34 19.28 9.95
C ASN A 127 -3.83 19.30 8.49
N GLY A 128 -4.21 18.30 7.68
CA GLY A 128 -3.88 18.26 6.26
C GLY A 128 -2.41 18.00 5.95
N GLN A 129 -1.63 17.42 6.87
CA GLN A 129 -0.23 17.07 6.58
C GLN A 129 -0.16 15.94 5.54
N SER A 130 0.84 15.97 4.66
CA SER A 130 1.07 14.87 3.70
C SER A 130 1.68 13.66 4.39
N ILE A 131 1.48 12.45 3.83
CA ILE A 131 2.09 11.24 4.39
C ILE A 131 3.63 11.31 4.36
N ILE A 132 4.21 12.05 3.40
CA ILE A 132 5.66 12.27 3.31
C ILE A 132 6.15 13.11 4.50
N LYS A 133 5.40 14.15 4.89
CA LYS A 133 5.72 14.95 6.07
C LYS A 133 5.52 14.15 7.36
N MET A 134 4.45 13.37 7.44
CA MET A 134 4.20 12.48 8.58
C MET A 134 5.33 11.46 8.75
N ALA A 135 5.77 10.82 7.66
CA ALA A 135 6.89 9.89 7.67
C ALA A 135 8.16 10.51 8.27
N LYS A 136 8.47 11.75 7.89
CA LYS A 136 9.57 12.52 8.50
C LYS A 136 9.37 12.80 10.00
N VAL A 137 8.15 13.12 10.42
CA VAL A 137 7.81 13.37 11.84
C VAL A 137 7.97 12.10 12.68
N PHE A 138 7.51 10.95 12.17
CA PHE A 138 7.61 9.66 12.86
C PHE A 138 8.96 8.97 12.68
N LYS A 139 9.82 9.48 11.79
CA LYS A 139 11.09 8.85 11.38
C LYS A 139 10.88 7.41 10.89
N ARG A 140 9.86 7.26 10.03
CA ARG A 140 9.41 5.98 9.47
C ARG A 140 9.37 6.05 7.95
N GLU A 141 9.29 4.88 7.32
CA GLU A 141 9.12 4.80 5.87
C GLU A 141 7.75 5.34 5.43
N ILE A 142 7.67 5.86 4.20
CA ILE A 142 6.41 6.42 3.67
C ILE A 142 5.32 5.34 3.62
N GLU A 143 5.69 4.11 3.28
CA GLU A 143 4.76 2.98 3.18
C GLU A 143 4.19 2.58 4.55
N GLU A 144 4.97 2.67 5.64
CA GLU A 144 4.46 2.40 6.99
C GLU A 144 3.37 3.40 7.38
N VAL A 145 3.53 4.68 7.01
CA VAL A 145 2.49 5.69 7.22
C VAL A 145 1.30 5.47 6.29
N LEU A 146 1.52 5.08 5.03
CA LEU A 146 0.46 4.72 4.09
C LEU A 146 -0.40 3.58 4.65
N PHE A 147 0.22 2.53 5.19
CA PHE A 147 -0.51 1.40 5.76
C PHE A 147 -1.27 1.77 7.03
N LEU A 148 -0.74 2.70 7.83
CA LEU A 148 -1.52 3.29 8.93
C LEU A 148 -2.73 4.09 8.41
N VAL A 149 -2.63 4.78 7.27
CA VAL A 149 -3.79 5.45 6.65
C VAL A 149 -4.87 4.43 6.26
N ILE A 150 -4.49 3.33 5.62
CA ILE A 150 -5.43 2.27 5.23
C ILE A 150 -6.09 1.67 6.49
N ASP A 151 -5.30 1.31 7.49
CA ASP A 151 -5.79 0.74 8.76
C ASP A 151 -6.80 1.66 9.45
N GLN A 152 -6.45 2.93 9.62
CA GLN A 152 -7.30 3.91 10.31
C GLN A 152 -8.53 4.29 9.47
N GLY A 153 -8.43 4.23 8.15
CA GLY A 153 -9.57 4.41 7.24
C GLY A 153 -10.56 3.25 7.34
N ASN A 154 -10.07 2.01 7.33
CA ASN A 154 -10.87 0.79 7.48
C ASN A 154 -11.56 0.73 8.84
N LYS A 155 -10.93 1.27 9.89
CA LYS A 155 -11.51 1.41 11.24
C LYS A 155 -12.42 2.64 11.38
N GLU A 156 -12.65 3.41 10.32
CA GLU A 156 -13.43 4.65 10.30
C GLU A 156 -12.91 5.74 11.27
N MET A 157 -11.64 5.65 11.69
CA MET A 157 -11.01 6.56 12.64
C MET A 157 -10.46 7.83 11.98
N ILE A 158 -10.34 7.82 10.65
CA ILE A 158 -10.06 8.98 9.82
C ILE A 158 -11.03 9.02 8.64
N ARG A 159 -11.20 10.22 8.05
CA ARG A 159 -12.04 10.41 6.86
C ARG A 159 -11.20 10.87 5.67
N PRO A 160 -11.69 10.63 4.42
CA PRO A 160 -11.26 11.36 3.24
C PRO A 160 -11.10 12.86 3.50
N ARG A 161 -10.04 13.46 2.95
CA ARG A 161 -9.76 14.90 3.10
C ARG A 161 -9.23 15.49 1.80
N ASN A 162 -9.36 16.82 1.66
CA ASN A 162 -8.82 17.52 0.50
C ASN A 162 -7.30 17.26 0.36
N GLY A 163 -6.87 16.95 -0.86
CA GLY A 163 -5.49 16.56 -1.17
C GLY A 163 -5.10 15.14 -0.75
N GLY A 164 -5.97 14.38 -0.08
CA GLY A 164 -5.72 12.98 0.29
C GLY A 164 -4.33 12.77 0.89
N LEU A 165 -3.62 11.74 0.42
CA LEU A 165 -2.24 11.43 0.85
C LEU A 165 -1.23 12.58 0.66
N LEU A 166 -1.47 13.46 -0.31
CA LEU A 166 -0.57 14.55 -0.68
C LEU A 166 -0.64 15.76 0.28
N GLY A 167 -1.67 15.86 1.11
CA GLY A 167 -1.79 16.99 2.04
C GLY A 167 -2.43 18.24 1.47
N ALA A 168 -2.55 19.27 2.31
CA ALA A 168 -3.13 20.57 1.97
C ALA A 168 -2.30 21.35 0.92
N GLU A 169 -1.02 21.01 0.78
CA GLU A 169 -0.10 21.63 -0.18
C GLU A 169 -0.23 21.07 -1.61
N ALA A 170 -1.05 20.03 -1.81
CA ALA A 170 -1.30 19.49 -3.14
C ALA A 170 -1.90 20.57 -4.06
N SER A 171 -1.32 20.72 -5.25
CA SER A 171 -1.85 21.60 -6.28
C SER A 171 -3.22 21.13 -6.76
N GLU A 172 -4.00 22.04 -7.34
CA GLU A 172 -5.30 21.67 -7.93
C GLU A 172 -5.17 20.64 -9.04
N ASN A 173 -4.07 20.65 -9.79
CA ASN A 173 -3.80 19.64 -10.81
C ASN A 173 -3.58 18.25 -10.19
N GLU A 174 -2.77 18.15 -9.14
CA GLU A 174 -2.54 16.90 -8.42
C GLU A 174 -3.84 16.38 -7.79
N LYS A 175 -4.60 17.26 -7.12
CA LYS A 175 -5.92 16.90 -6.56
C LYS A 175 -6.84 16.33 -7.63
N ARG A 176 -6.90 16.96 -8.81
CA ARG A 176 -7.75 16.51 -9.91
C ARG A 176 -7.33 15.16 -10.47
N GLN A 177 -6.01 14.89 -10.53
CA GLN A 177 -5.43 13.66 -11.04
C GLN A 177 -5.65 12.48 -10.08
N PHE A 178 -5.57 12.72 -8.77
CA PHE A 178 -5.69 11.69 -7.73
C PHE A 178 -7.08 11.61 -7.08
N ARG A 179 -8.12 12.16 -7.71
CA ARG A 179 -9.52 12.14 -7.24
C ARG A 179 -10.13 10.74 -6.98
N LEU A 180 -9.38 9.66 -7.24
CA LEU A 180 -9.78 8.26 -7.05
C LEU A 180 -9.12 7.56 -5.85
N ILE A 181 -8.34 8.27 -5.02
CA ILE A 181 -7.72 7.69 -3.82
C ILE A 181 -8.05 8.57 -2.61
N VAL A 182 -9.34 8.65 -2.24
CA VAL A 182 -9.87 8.32 -0.89
C VAL A 182 -11.39 8.13 -1.01
#